data_AF-G5A4W0-F1
#
_entry.id   AF-G5A4W0-F1
#
_cell.length_a   1.000
_cell.length_b   1.000
_cell.length_c   1.000
_cell.angle_alpha   90.00
_cell.angle_beta   90.00
_cell.angle_gamma   90.00
#
_symmetry.space_group_name_H-M   'P 1'
#
loop_
_entity.id
_entity.type
_entity.pdbx_description
1 polymer ?
#
loop_
_entity_poly.entity_id
_entity_poly.type
_entity_poly.pdbx_seq_one_letter_code
_entity_poly.pdbx_strand_id
1 'polypeptide(L)'
;MAWKVFAVVDPLPASTTSTCQPLDVNVMGPLKSALRSTWAYRKNPKTAKEKRLDIIERTIIAWNSLDEDIVVESFEKHFEALEFL
;
A
#
# COMPACT_ATOMS: atom_id res chain seq x y z
N MET A 1 -2.58 36.04 12.67
CA MET A 1 -2.75 34.68 13.24
C MET A 1 -2.49 33.69 12.12
N ALA A 2 -1.39 32.95 12.17
CA ALA A 2 -1.10 31.89 11.20
C ALA A 2 -1.82 30.61 11.64
N TRP A 3 -2.68 30.09 10.79
CA TRP A 3 -3.36 28.81 10.99
C TRP A 3 -2.31 27.70 10.96
N LYS A 4 -2.25 26.90 12.03
CA LYS A 4 -1.38 25.72 12.09
C LYS A 4 -1.88 24.72 11.06
N VAL A 5 -1.09 24.50 10.02
CA VAL A 5 -1.35 23.47 9.01
C VAL A 5 -0.92 22.12 9.59
N PHE A 6 -1.83 21.13 9.62
CA PHE A 6 -1.56 19.80 10.18
C PHE A 6 -1.09 18.78 9.13
N ALA A 7 -1.20 19.12 7.84
CA ALA A 7 -0.71 18.32 6.72
C ALA A 7 -0.50 19.20 5.49
N VAL A 8 0.51 18.89 4.69
CA VAL A 8 0.78 19.53 3.39
C VAL A 8 0.40 18.56 2.29
N VAL A 9 -0.28 19.05 1.26
CA VAL A 9 -0.57 18.25 0.06
C VAL A 9 0.63 18.34 -0.87
N ASP A 10 1.21 17.19 -1.20
CA ASP A 10 2.33 17.10 -2.14
C ASP A 10 1.80 16.85 -3.56
N PRO A 11 2.03 17.77 -4.53
CA PRO A 11 1.52 17.63 -5.88
C PRO A 11 2.30 16.57 -6.67
N LEU A 12 1.58 15.70 -7.36
CA LEU A 12 2.16 14.72 -8.28
C LEU A 12 1.99 15.17 -9.72
N PRO A 13 2.99 14.98 -10.61
CA PRO A 13 2.83 15.23 -12.03
C PRO A 13 1.70 14.38 -12.63
N ALA A 14 1.07 14.89 -13.69
CA ALA A 14 -0.04 14.19 -14.33
C ALA A 14 0.37 12.78 -14.81
N SER A 15 -0.48 11.79 -14.56
CA SER A 15 -0.30 10.39 -14.98
C SER A 15 0.92 9.66 -14.40
N THR A 16 1.46 10.14 -13.27
CA THR A 16 2.64 9.53 -12.62
C THR A 16 2.32 8.70 -11.38
N THR A 17 1.05 8.39 -11.10
CA THR A 17 0.65 7.66 -9.89
C THR A 17 1.43 6.35 -9.71
N SER A 18 1.61 5.57 -10.78
CA SER A 18 2.33 4.30 -10.75
C SER A 18 3.85 4.41 -10.57
N THR A 19 4.44 5.60 -10.77
CA THR A 19 5.88 5.85 -10.69
C THR A 19 6.27 6.72 -9.50
N CYS A 20 5.33 7.54 -9.01
CA CYS A 20 5.58 8.52 -7.97
C CYS A 20 4.78 8.25 -6.70
N GLN A 21 3.64 7.54 -6.70
CA GLN A 21 2.99 7.26 -5.41
C GLN A 21 3.75 6.16 -4.65
N PRO A 22 4.26 6.43 -3.43
CA PRO A 22 5.00 5.45 -2.63
C PRO A 22 4.27 4.10 -2.51
N LEU A 23 2.96 4.18 -2.27
CA LEU A 23 2.09 3.02 -2.13
C LEU A 23 2.12 2.14 -3.39
N ASP A 24 1.92 2.75 -4.56
CA ASP A 24 1.80 2.02 -5.82
C ASP A 24 3.13 1.44 -6.32
N VAL A 25 4.24 2.17 -6.14
CA VAL A 25 5.56 1.79 -6.66
C VAL A 25 6.13 0.60 -5.90
N ASN A 26 6.12 0.64 -4.57
CA ASN A 26 6.94 -0.26 -3.76
C ASN A 26 6.15 -1.09 -2.74
N VAL A 27 4.99 -0.63 -2.26
CA VAL A 27 4.21 -1.37 -1.25
C VAL A 27 3.23 -2.34 -1.89
N MET A 28 2.56 -1.93 -2.98
CA MET A 28 1.53 -2.74 -3.62
C MET A 28 2.04 -4.06 -4.19
N GLY A 29 3.28 -4.11 -4.69
CA GLY A 29 3.90 -5.33 -5.20
C GLY A 29 4.04 -6.42 -4.12
N PRO A 30 4.79 -6.16 -3.04
CA PRO A 30 4.91 -7.03 -1.88
C PRO A 30 3.56 -7.41 -1.27
N LEU A 31 2.64 -6.45 -1.09
CA LEU A 31 1.31 -6.73 -0.52
C LEU A 31 0.52 -7.73 -1.38
N LYS A 32 0.51 -7.55 -2.70
CA LYS A 32 -0.13 -8.50 -3.64
C LYS A 32 0.52 -9.88 -3.58
N SER A 33 1.84 -9.94 -3.40
CA SER A 33 2.58 -11.20 -3.24
C SER A 33 2.18 -11.92 -1.94
N ALA A 34 2.19 -11.21 -0.82
CA ALA A 34 1.76 -11.73 0.48
C ALA A 34 0.31 -12.22 0.46
N LEU A 35 -0.61 -11.45 -0.12
CA LEU A 35 -2.00 -11.86 -0.32
C LEU A 35 -2.12 -13.17 -1.09
N ARG A 36 -1.36 -13.36 -2.17
CA ARG A 36 -1.33 -14.62 -2.94
C ARG A 36 -0.85 -15.78 -2.07
N SER A 37 0.17 -15.57 -1.23
CA SER A 37 0.69 -16.58 -0.31
C SER A 37 -0.32 -16.99 0.77
N THR A 38 -1.11 -16.06 1.30
CA THR A 38 -2.19 -16.40 2.25
C THR A 38 -3.26 -17.29 1.64
N TRP A 39 -3.33 -17.36 0.31
CA TRP A 39 -4.34 -18.12 -0.40
C TRP A 39 -4.16 -19.63 -0.33
N ALA A 40 -3.01 -20.11 0.15
CA ALA A 40 -2.78 -21.53 0.44
C ALA A 40 -3.57 -22.04 1.67
N TYR A 41 -3.89 -21.15 2.63
CA TYR A 41 -4.51 -21.51 3.92
C TYR A 41 -6.03 -21.30 3.94
N ARG A 42 -6.75 -21.63 2.85
CA ARG A 42 -8.14 -21.18 2.64
C ARG A 42 -9.16 -21.71 3.66
N LYS A 43 -9.99 -20.78 4.17
CA LYS A 43 -11.40 -21.05 4.47
C LYS A 43 -12.19 -21.02 3.14
N ASN A 44 -13.28 -21.77 3.02
CA ASN A 44 -14.15 -21.77 1.83
C ASN A 44 -15.43 -20.93 2.08
N PRO A 45 -15.35 -19.59 2.07
CA PRO A 45 -16.50 -18.72 2.32
C PRO A 45 -17.58 -18.92 1.26
N LYS A 46 -18.84 -19.07 1.68
CA LYS A 46 -19.98 -19.40 0.82
C LYS A 46 -20.83 -18.17 0.53
N THR A 47 -20.95 -17.25 1.48
CA THR A 47 -21.78 -16.04 1.34
C THR A 47 -20.96 -14.82 0.93
N ALA A 48 -21.64 -13.80 0.40
CA ALA A 48 -20.99 -12.52 0.08
C ALA A 48 -20.41 -11.84 1.33
N LYS A 49 -21.07 -11.98 2.49
CA LYS A 49 -20.59 -11.44 3.77
C LYS A 49 -19.29 -12.11 4.20
N GLU A 50 -19.25 -13.44 4.16
CA GLU A 50 -18.06 -14.22 4.50
C GLU A 50 -16.89 -13.91 3.57
N LYS A 51 -17.14 -13.78 2.26
CA LYS A 51 -16.10 -13.41 1.28
C LYS A 51 -15.48 -12.04 1.59
N ARG A 52 -16.29 -11.05 1.96
CA ARG A 52 -15.79 -9.72 2.33
C ARG A 52 -14.95 -9.77 3.59
N LEU A 53 -15.42 -10.47 4.62
CA LEU A 53 -14.69 -10.61 5.88
C LEU A 53 -13.36 -11.34 5.66
N ASP A 54 -13.36 -12.44 4.90
CA ASP A 54 -12.16 -13.23 4.58
C ASP A 54 -11.11 -12.38 3.83
N ILE A 55 -11.52 -11.53 2.89
CA ILE A 55 -10.59 -10.61 2.20
C ILE A 55 -10.01 -9.56 3.16
N ILE A 56 -10.82 -9.00 4.08
CA ILE A 56 -10.35 -8.02 5.06
C ILE A 56 -9.32 -8.65 6.00
N GLU A 57 -9.65 -9.81 6.59
CA GLU A 57 -8.75 -10.54 7.49
C GLU A 57 -7.43 -10.90 6.79
N ARG A 58 -7.50 -11.38 5.53
CA ARG A 58 -6.31 -11.69 4.74
C ARG A 58 -5.45 -10.47 4.46
N THR A 59 -6.07 -9.33 4.15
CA THR A 59 -5.34 -8.09 3.90
C THR A 59 -4.61 -7.63 5.15
N ILE A 60 -5.23 -7.73 6.33
CA ILE A 60 -4.58 -7.40 7.61
C ILE A 60 -3.39 -8.33 7.86
N ILE A 61 -3.55 -9.64 7.67
CA ILE A 61 -2.45 -10.60 7.84
C ILE A 61 -1.30 -10.32 6.87
N ALA A 62 -1.63 -10.08 5.60
CA ALA A 62 -0.64 -9.78 4.58
C ALA A 62 0.11 -8.48 4.90
N TRP A 63 -0.61 -7.43 5.31
CA TRP A 63 -0.03 -6.15 5.71
C TRP A 63 0.94 -6.32 6.90
N ASN A 64 0.50 -7.00 7.96
CA ASN A 64 1.32 -7.24 9.15
C ASN A 64 2.52 -8.15 8.90
N SER A 65 2.59 -8.84 7.75
CA SER A 65 3.74 -9.65 7.35
C SER A 65 4.79 -8.88 6.54
N LEU A 66 4.48 -7.65 6.12
CA LEU A 66 5.44 -6.78 5.45
C LEU A 66 6.39 -6.17 6.48
N ASP A 67 7.66 -6.06 6.12
CA ASP A 67 8.64 -5.32 6.91
C ASP A 67 8.33 -3.83 6.88
N GLU A 68 8.59 -3.12 7.98
CA GLU A 68 8.44 -1.66 8.05
C GLU A 68 9.37 -0.97 7.05
N ASP A 69 10.55 -1.55 6.81
CA ASP A 69 11.53 -1.06 5.84
C ASP A 69 10.94 -0.94 4.43
N ILE A 70 9.99 -1.82 4.05
CA ILE A 70 9.30 -1.74 2.74
C ILE A 70 8.54 -0.42 2.62
N VAL A 71 7.92 0.04 3.71
CA VAL A 71 7.18 1.30 3.72
C VAL A 71 8.16 2.47 3.71
N VAL A 72 9.21 2.45 4.53
CA VAL A 72 10.20 3.53 4.59
C VAL A 72 10.88 3.72 3.23
N GLU A 73 11.42 2.65 2.64
CA GLU A 73 12.07 2.69 1.32
C GLU A 73 11.11 3.18 0.22
N SER A 74 9.80 2.96 0.37
CA SER A 74 8.83 3.43 -0.62
C SER A 74 8.76 4.94 -0.71
N PHE A 75 8.94 5.64 0.42
CA PHE A 75 8.95 7.10 0.48
C PHE A 75 10.31 7.66 0.05
N GLU A 76 11.42 7.01 0.42
CA GLU A 76 12.75 7.42 -0.02
C GLU A 76 12.86 7.42 -1.55
N LYS A 77 12.44 6.33 -2.20
CA LYS A 77 12.40 6.21 -3.67
C LYS A 77 11.46 7.22 -4.31
N HIS A 78 10.39 7.62 -3.63
CA HIS A 78 9.49 8.65 -4.13
C HIS A 78 10.17 10.02 -4.16
N PHE A 79 10.88 10.40 -3.10
CA PHE A 79 11.63 11.65 -3.07
C PHE A 79 12.70 11.67 -4.15
N GLU A 80 13.44 10.58 -4.35
CA GLU A 80 14.37 10.44 -5.48
C GLU A 80 13.65 10.63 -6.83
N ALA A 81 12.52 9.95 -7.05
CA ALA A 81 11.78 10.05 -8.31
C ALA A 81 11.28 11.48 -8.60
N LEU A 82 10.92 12.26 -7.58
CA LEU A 82 10.53 13.66 -7.71
C LEU A 82 11.72 14.58 -8.04
N GLU A 83 12.93 14.27 -7.60
CA GLU A 83 14.13 15.06 -7.96
C GLU A 83 14.48 14.97 -9.46
N PHE A 84 13.99 13.95 -10.16
CA PHE A 84 14.24 13.71 -11.58
C PHE A 84 13.07 14.09 -12.52
N LEU A 85 11.99 14.66 -11.99
CA LEU A 85 10.81 15.11 -12.74
C LEU A 85 10.75 16.64 -12.85
#